data_AF-A0A969VVR9-F1
#
_entry.id   AF-A0A969VVR9-F1
#
_cell.length_a   1.000
_cell.length_b   1.000
_cell.length_c   1.000
_cell.angle_alpha   90.00
_cell.angle_beta   90.00
_cell.angle_gamma   90.00
#
_symmetry.space_group_name_H-M   'P 1'
#
loop_
_entity.id
_entity.type
_entity.pdbx_description
1 polymer ?
#
loop_
_entity_poly.entity_id
_entity_poly.type
_entity_poly.pdbx_seq_one_letter_code
_entity_poly.pdbx_strand_id
1 'polypeptide(L)' 'MNEYDSDKISDLMQSVNFIRSETLADVDCIIFNTCHIREKATEKVYSDIGKIK' A
#
# COMPACT_ATOMS: atom_id res chain seq x y z
N MET A 1 -7.13 5.00 -8.01
CA MET A 1 -5.96 4.34 -7.40
C MET A 1 -4.75 4.60 -8.29
N ASN A 2 -3.51 4.45 -7.81
CA ASN A 2 -2.35 4.49 -8.69
C ASN A 2 -1.98 3.06 -9.09
N GLU A 3 -2.74 2.49 -10.02
CA GLU A 3 -2.75 1.06 -10.34
C GLU A 3 -1.41 0.59 -10.90
N TYR A 4 -0.86 1.33 -11.87
CA TYR A 4 0.44 1.03 -12.47
C TYR A 4 1.59 0.98 -11.44
N ASP A 5 1.63 1.94 -10.51
CA ASP A 5 2.66 1.94 -9.48
C ASP A 5 2.44 0.81 -8.46
N SER A 6 1.18 0.48 -8.15
CA SER A 6 0.87 -0.66 -7.28
C SER A 6 1.30 -1.99 -7.90
N ASP A 7 1.11 -2.18 -9.20
CA ASP A 7 1.56 -3.39 -9.91
C ASP A 7 3.08 -3.49 -9.91
N LYS A 8 3.79 -2.39 -10.21
CA LYS A 8 5.26 -2.34 -10.10
C LYS A 8 5.78 -2.65 -8.70
N ILE A 9 5.12 -2.11 -7.68
CA ILE A 9 5.48 -2.40 -6.28
C ILE A 9 5.28 -3.90 -6.00
N SER A 10 4.18 -4.49 -6.47
CA SER A 10 3.90 -5.92 -6.32
C SER A 10 4.98 -6.80 -6.98
N ASP A 11 5.44 -6.43 -8.17
CA ASP A 11 6.51 -7.13 -8.87
C ASP A 11 7.86 -7.01 -8.13
N LEU A 12 8.16 -5.82 -7.59
CA LEU A 12 9.36 -5.62 -6.79
C LEU A 12 9.32 -6.44 -5.50
N MET A 13 8.17 -6.50 -4.83
CA MET A 13 8.00 -7.28 -3.60
C MET A 13 8.17 -8.79 -3.86
N GLN A 14 7.68 -9.29 -5.00
CA GLN A 14 7.93 -10.69 -5.41
C GLN A 14 9.43 -11.00 -5.52
N SER A 15 10.24 -10.05 -6.01
CA SER A 15 11.71 -10.23 -6.11
C SER A 15 12.42 -10.40 -4.76
N VAL A 16 11.80 -9.96 -3.67
CA VAL A 16 12.29 -10.09 -2.29
C VAL A 16 11.51 -11.13 -1.48
N ASN A 17 10.82 -12.05 -2.15
CA ASN A 17 10.02 -13.16 -1.57
C ASN A 17 8.78 -12.71 -0.76
N PHE A 18 8.29 -11.49 -0.96
CA PHE A 18 6.99 -11.10 -0.43
C PHE A 18 5.89 -11.50 -1.40
N ILE A 19 4.81 -12.07 -0.87
CA ILE A 19 3.60 -12.40 -1.63
C ILE A 19 2.47 -11.44 -1.29
N ARG A 20 1.62 -11.17 -2.28
CA ARG A 20 0.43 -10.36 -2.06
C ARG A 20 -0.56 -11.16 -1.21
N SER A 21 -0.93 -10.62 -0.05
CA SER A 21 -1.99 -11.20 0.77
C SER A 21 -3.37 -10.73 0.31
N GLU A 22 -4.38 -11.58 0.48
CA GLU A 22 -5.79 -11.25 0.28
C GLU A 22 -6.46 -10.73 1.55
N THR A 23 -5.85 -10.94 2.72
CA THR A 23 -6.39 -10.55 4.02
C THR A 23 -5.40 -9.67 4.79
N LEU A 24 -5.92 -8.79 5.64
CA LEU A 24 -5.10 -7.98 6.55
C LEU A 24 -4.71 -8.72 7.83
N ALA A 25 -5.25 -9.92 8.07
CA ALA A 25 -5.02 -10.65 9.32
C ALA A 25 -3.62 -11.28 9.39
N ASP A 26 -3.08 -11.73 8.25
CA ASP A 26 -1.85 -12.51 8.15
C ASP A 26 -0.76 -11.80 7.33
N VAL A 27 -0.68 -10.46 7.43
CA VAL A 27 0.32 -9.67 6.67
C VAL A 27 1.49 -9.23 7.53
N ASP A 28 2.70 -9.51 7.05
CA ASP A 28 3.94 -9.04 7.67
C ASP A 28 4.27 -7.58 7.31
N CYS A 29 3.74 -7.08 6.19
CA CYS A 29 4.03 -5.76 5.67
C CYS A 29 2.82 -5.16 4.93
N ILE A 30 2.61 -3.86 5.09
CA ILE A 30 1.56 -3.09 4.42
C ILE A 30 2.20 -1.89 3.73
N ILE A 31 1.87 -1.70 2.45
CA ILE A 31 2.39 -0.61 1.62
C ILE A 31 1.27 0.38 1.31
N PHE A 32 1.45 1.63 1.73
CA PHE A 32 0.54 2.73 1.39
C PHE A 32 1.05 3.47 0.16
N ASN A 33 0.46 3.19 -1.00
CA ASN A 33 0.73 3.93 -2.24
C ASN A 33 -0.12 5.21 -2.28
N THR A 34 0.52 6.37 -2.04
CA THR A 34 -0.11 7.69 -2.11
C THR A 34 0.51 8.54 -3.21
N CYS A 35 -0.24 9.53 -3.70
CA CYS A 35 0.24 10.48 -4.70
C CYS A 35 0.34 11.88 -4.10
N HIS A 36 1.50 12.52 -4.24
CA HIS A 36 1.77 13.82 -3.61
C HIS A 36 0.98 15.00 -4.22
N ILE A 37 0.49 14.85 -5.46
CA ILE A 37 -0.19 15.93 -6.19
C ILE A 37 -1.69 16.05 -5.90
N ARG A 38 -2.28 15.10 -5.17
CA ARG A 38 -3.71 15.17 -4.82
C ARG A 38 -3.89 16.03 -3.59
N GLU A 39 -4.95 16.84 -3.62
CA GLU A 39 -5.43 17.50 -2.41
C GLU A 39 -5.76 16.46 -1.34
N LYS A 40 -5.35 16.73 -0.10
CA LYS A 40 -5.56 15.87 1.08
C LYS A 40 -4.93 14.47 1.04
N ALA A 41 -3.90 14.27 0.22
CA ALA A 41 -3.20 12.99 0.13
C ALA A 41 -2.65 12.54 1.50
N THR A 42 -2.14 13.49 2.28
CA THR A 42 -1.58 13.25 3.62
C THR A 42 -2.65 12.81 4.62
N GLU A 43 -3.76 13.54 4.73
CA GLU A 43 -4.87 13.19 5.63
C GLU A 43 -5.45 11.82 5.30
N LYS A 44 -5.53 11.48 4.00
CA LYS A 44 -5.99 10.16 3.56
C LYS A 44 -5.06 9.04 4.05
N VAL A 45 -3.74 9.21 3.91
CA VAL A 45 -2.76 8.23 4.41
C VAL A 45 -2.88 8.06 5.93
N TYR A 46 -2.99 9.16 6.68
CA TYR A 46 -3.17 9.07 8.14
C TYR A 46 -4.48 8.37 8.53
N SER A 47 -5.57 8.63 7.79
CA SER A 47 -6.83 7.92 8.01
C SER A 47 -6.70 6.43 7.74
N ASP A 48 -6.03 6.04 6.66
CA ASP A 48 -5.85 4.63 6.31
C ASP A 48 -4.92 3.91 7.30
N ILE A 49 -3.84 4.56 7.77
CA ILE A 49 -3.01 4.05 8.88
C ILE A 49 -3.86 3.82 10.14
N GLY A 50 -4.76 4.76 10.47
CA GLY A 50 -5.62 4.65 11.64
C GLY A 50 -6.60 3.48 11.61
N LYS A 51 -6.98 2.97 10.43
CA LYS A 51 -7.88 1.81 10.27
C LYS A 51 -7.21 0.46 10.47
N ILE A 52 -5.88 0.42 10.43
CA ILE A 52 -5.08 -0.81 10.58
C ILE A 52 -4.65 -1.02 12.04
N LYS A 53 -4.83 -0.01 12.89
CA LYS A 53 -4.47 -0.04 14.31
C LYS A 53 -5.51 -0.79 15.16
#